data_AF-A0A6B2US49-F1
#
_entry.id   AF-A0A6B2US49-F1
#
_cell.length_a   1.000
_cell.length_b   1.000
_cell.length_c   1.000
_cell.angle_alpha   90.00
_cell.angle_beta   90.00
_cell.angle_gamma   90.00
#
_symmetry.space_group_name_H-M   'P 1'
#
loop_
_entity.id
_entity.type
_entity.pdbx_description
1 polymer ?
#
loop_
_entity_poly.entity_id
_entity_poly.type
_entity_poly.pdbx_seq_one_letter_code
_entity_poly.pdbx_strand_id
1 'polypeptide(L)' 'MGFTIGGIREKREGVRRRGRSSECTTVAEFTGLWGWDVAPGARVEAGVCSCGDAACGAPGAHPLRRARPVRAGATLADA' A
#
# COMPACT_ATOMS: atom_id res chain seq x y z
N MET A 1 38.09 -10.18 27.13
CA MET A 1 37.30 -8.92 27.14
C MET A 1 37.39 -8.28 25.77
N GLY A 2 36.25 -7.94 25.14
CA GLY A 2 36.19 -7.03 23.99
C GLY A 2 35.75 -7.67 22.67
N PHE A 3 34.45 -7.64 22.38
CA PHE A 3 33.92 -7.74 21.01
C PHE A 3 33.34 -6.37 20.64
N THR A 4 33.85 -5.80 19.56
CA THR A 4 33.48 -4.49 19.03
C THR A 4 32.03 -4.50 18.52
N ILE A 5 31.11 -3.79 19.19
CA ILE A 5 29.78 -3.47 18.66
C ILE A 5 29.95 -2.30 17.70
N GLY A 6 30.37 -2.63 16.47
CA GLY A 6 30.47 -1.69 15.36
C GLY A 6 29.10 -1.40 14.78
N GLY A 7 28.66 -0.15 14.94
CA GLY A 7 27.78 0.51 13.97
C GLY A 7 26.33 0.03 13.95
N ILE A 8 25.52 0.57 14.87
CA ILE A 8 24.09 0.78 14.64
C ILE A 8 23.88 1.83 13.54
N ARG A 9 24.35 1.55 12.33
CA ARG A 9 24.00 2.32 11.15
C ARG A 9 22.52 2.07 10.90
N GLU A 10 21.71 3.08 11.20
CA GLU A 10 20.35 3.29 10.69
C GLU A 10 19.66 2.03 10.14
N LYS A 11 19.17 1.18 11.05
CA LYS A 11 17.96 0.40 10.75
C LYS A 11 16.78 1.36 10.68
N ARG A 12 16.75 2.22 9.66
CA ARG A 12 15.50 2.81 9.16
C ARG A 12 14.75 1.76 8.34
N GLU A 13 14.70 0.54 8.87
CA GLU A 13 14.05 -0.64 8.35
C GLU A 13 12.84 -0.92 9.24
N GLY A 14 11.76 -0.14 9.12
CA GLY A 14 10.59 -0.42 9.97
C GLY A 14 9.34 0.38 9.69
N VAL A 15 9.45 1.64 9.26
CA VAL A 15 8.26 2.48 9.03
C VAL A 15 7.51 2.11 7.76
N ARG A 16 8.21 1.72 6.69
CA ARG A 16 7.55 1.52 5.38
C ARG A 16 6.80 0.21 5.23
N ARG A 17 7.18 -0.83 6.00
CA ARG A 17 6.55 -2.16 5.93
C ARG A 17 5.44 -2.34 6.96
N ARG A 18 5.53 -1.66 8.12
CA ARG A 18 4.49 -1.72 9.16
C ARG A 18 3.23 -0.93 8.77
N GLY A 19 3.37 0.22 8.10
CA GLY A 19 2.21 0.99 7.60
C GLY A 19 1.40 0.25 6.52
N ARG A 20 2.07 -0.22 5.47
CA ARG A 20 1.41 -0.92 4.35
C ARG A 20 0.69 -2.21 4.76
N SER A 21 1.28 -2.99 5.65
CA SER A 21 0.62 -4.19 6.17
C SER A 21 -0.64 -3.83 6.95
N SER A 22 -0.59 -2.79 7.79
CA SER A 22 -1.76 -2.30 8.52
C SER A 22 -2.83 -1.76 7.59
N GLU A 23 -2.47 -1.04 6.52
CA GLU A 23 -3.44 -0.56 5.52
C GLU A 23 -4.11 -1.74 4.78
N CYS A 24 -3.34 -2.73 4.32
CA CYS A 24 -3.90 -3.92 3.66
C CYS A 24 -4.78 -4.74 4.61
N THR A 25 -4.39 -4.92 5.88
CA THR A 25 -5.22 -5.60 6.89
C THR A 25 -6.50 -4.83 7.14
N THR A 26 -6.44 -3.52 7.36
CA THR A 26 -7.62 -2.67 7.56
C THR A 26 -8.58 -2.76 6.36
N VAL A 27 -8.06 -2.73 5.12
CA VAL A 27 -8.90 -2.88 3.92
C VAL A 27 -9.53 -4.27 3.88
N ALA A 28 -8.79 -5.33 4.18
CA ALA A 28 -9.33 -6.69 4.23
C ALA A 28 -10.40 -6.86 5.32
N GLU A 29 -10.19 -6.30 6.50
CA GLU A 29 -11.16 -6.33 7.59
C GLU A 29 -12.42 -5.52 7.25
N PHE A 30 -12.29 -4.31 6.69
CA PHE A 30 -13.45 -3.50 6.30
C PHE A 30 -14.24 -4.14 5.15
N THR A 31 -13.55 -4.66 4.13
CA THR A 31 -14.22 -5.34 3.00
C THR A 31 -14.86 -6.67 3.41
N GLY A 32 -14.27 -7.39 4.35
CA GLY A 32 -14.85 -8.60 4.93
C GLY A 32 -16.07 -8.33 5.81
N LEU A 33 -16.03 -7.28 6.63
CA LEU A 33 -17.12 -6.93 7.55
C LEU A 33 -18.37 -6.40 6.85
N TRP A 34 -18.19 -5.58 5.80
CA TRP A 34 -19.32 -4.91 5.14
C TRP A 34 -19.72 -5.56 3.80
N GLY A 35 -18.88 -6.45 3.26
CA GLY A 35 -19.19 -7.26 2.09
C GLY A 35 -19.15 -6.53 0.75
N TRP A 36 -18.39 -5.43 0.64
CA TRP A 36 -18.32 -4.61 -0.58
C TRP A 36 -16.96 -4.78 -1.27
N ASP A 37 -16.94 -4.83 -2.60
CA ASP A 37 -15.73 -4.77 -3.42
C ASP A 37 -14.97 -3.45 -3.24
N VAL A 38 -13.63 -3.49 -3.22
CA VAL A 38 -12.78 -2.29 -3.14
C VAL A 38 -11.83 -2.22 -4.32
N ALA A 39 -11.78 -1.06 -4.98
CA ALA A 39 -10.81 -0.75 -6.01
C ALA A 39 -9.64 0.06 -5.42
N PRO A 40 -8.38 -0.33 -5.67
CA PRO A 40 -7.23 0.48 -5.23
C PRO A 40 -7.26 1.86 -5.88
N GLY A 41 -7.04 2.91 -5.09
CA GLY A 41 -6.91 4.29 -5.58
C GLY A 41 -5.55 4.51 -6.27
N ALA A 42 -5.54 5.37 -7.29
CA ALA A 42 -4.30 5.93 -7.80
C ALA A 42 -3.66 6.82 -6.72
N ARG A 43 -2.34 6.93 -6.76
CA ARG A 43 -1.58 7.74 -5.80
C ARG A 43 -0.51 8.55 -6.52
N VAL A 44 -0.12 9.67 -5.93
CA VAL A 44 0.97 10.52 -6.42
C VAL A 44 2.24 10.17 -5.68
N GLU A 45 3.28 9.82 -6.41
CA GLU A 45 4.62 9.55 -5.88
C GLU A 45 5.63 10.37 -6.68
N ALA A 46 6.45 11.17 -6.00
CA ALA A 46 7.43 12.06 -6.64
C ALA A 46 6.84 12.96 -7.74
N GLY A 47 5.59 13.42 -7.59
CA GLY A 47 4.89 14.26 -8.57
C GLY A 47 4.30 13.50 -9.76
N VAL A 48 4.45 12.17 -9.81
CA VAL A 48 3.92 11.33 -10.88
C VAL A 48 2.71 10.54 -10.39
N CYS A 49 1.63 10.54 -11.17
CA CYS A 49 0.48 9.71 -10.87
C CYS A 49 0.78 8.24 -11.20
N SER A 50 0.48 7.34 -10.27
CA SER A 50 0.69 5.89 -10.44
C SER A 50 -0.17 5.27 -11.56
N CYS A 51 -1.09 6.04 -12.16
CA CYS A 51 -1.90 5.62 -13.30
C CYS A 51 -1.08 5.42 -14.58
N GLY A 52 0.11 6.03 -14.66
CA GLY A 52 1.01 5.95 -15.81
C GLY A 52 0.67 6.91 -16.95
N ASP A 53 -0.31 7.80 -16.75
CA ASP A 53 -0.61 8.89 -17.67
C ASP A 53 0.16 10.15 -17.25
N ALA A 54 0.97 10.69 -18.16
CA ALA A 54 1.82 11.86 -17.88
C ALA A 54 1.03 13.18 -17.83
N ALA A 55 -0.20 13.21 -18.36
CA ALA A 55 -1.07 14.37 -18.41
C ALA A 55 -2.32 14.20 -17.52
N CYS A 56 -2.20 13.38 -16.47
CA CYS A 56 -3.33 13.04 -15.61
C CYS A 56 -3.94 14.31 -14.98
N GLY A 57 -5.17 14.65 -15.37
CA GLY A 57 -5.86 15.85 -14.90
C GLY A 57 -6.37 15.81 -13.46
N ALA A 58 -6.29 14.64 -12.81
CA ALA A 58 -6.77 14.43 -11.44
C ALA A 58 -5.83 13.48 -10.66
N PRO A 59 -4.54 13.83 -10.49
CA PRO A 59 -3.53 12.91 -9.98
C PRO A 59 -3.89 12.43 -8.55
N GLY A 60 -4.06 11.11 -8.40
CA GLY A 60 -4.44 10.47 -7.14
C GLY A 60 -5.93 10.50 -6.78
N ALA A 61 -6.76 11.24 -7.53
CA ALA A 61 -8.20 11.39 -7.27
C ALA A 61 -9.06 10.45 -8.13
N HIS A 62 -8.56 9.24 -8.42
CA HIS A 62 -9.28 8.26 -9.23
C HIS A 62 -8.81 6.83 -8.93
N PRO A 63 -9.57 5.78 -9.29
CA PRO A 63 -9.13 4.40 -9.16
C PRO A 63 -7.89 4.08 -10.01
N LEU A 64 -7.03 3.21 -9.50
CA LEU A 64 -5.84 2.73 -10.20
C LEU A 64 -6.26 1.73 -11.29
N ARG A 65 -6.30 2.19 -12.54
CA ARG A 65 -6.78 1.40 -13.70
C ARG A 65 -6.13 0.02 -13.87
N ARG A 66 -4.86 -0.12 -13.48
CA ARG A 66 -4.10 -1.38 -13.64
C ARG A 66 -4.24 -2.32 -12.45
N ALA A 67 -4.87 -1.89 -11.36
CA ALA A 67 -5.02 -2.71 -10.18
C ALA A 67 -6.27 -3.59 -10.28
N ARG A 68 -6.14 -4.84 -9.83
CA ARG A 68 -7.29 -5.73 -9.70
C ARG A 68 -8.15 -5.26 -8.51
N PRO A 69 -9.48 -5.18 -8.65
CA PRO A 69 -10.35 -4.95 -7.51
C PRO A 69 -10.23 -6.12 -6.52
N VAL A 70 -10.26 -5.80 -5.23
CA VAL A 70 -10.30 -6.77 -4.14
C VAL A 70 -11.77 -7.11 -3.91
N ARG A 71 -12.12 -8.40 -4.06
CA ARG A 71 -13.49 -8.88 -3.85
C ARG A 71 -13.85 -8.84 -2.37
N ALA A 72 -15.14 -8.68 -2.09
CA ALA A 72 -15.67 -8.90 -0.76
C ALA A 72 -15.25 -10.29 -0.24
N GLY A 73 -14.76 -10.34 1.00
CA GLY A 73 -14.28 -11.58 1.63
C GLY A 73 -12.94 -12.12 1.09
N ALA A 74 -12.23 -11.37 0.25
CA ALA A 74 -10.87 -11.74 -0.17
C ALA A 74 -9.94 -11.83 1.06
N THR A 75 -9.18 -12.92 1.14
CA THR A 75 -8.17 -13.11 2.18
C THR A 75 -6.84 -12.51 1.74
N LEU A 76 -5.86 -12.34 2.65
CA LEU A 76 -4.52 -11.82 2.33
C LEU A 76 -3.79 -12.60 1.23
N ALA A 77 -4.17 -13.86 0.95
CA ALA A 77 -3.59 -14.65 -0.13
C ALA A 77 -4.19 -14.32 -1.52
N ASP A 78 -5.34 -13.63 -1.58
CA ASP A 78 -6.06 -13.29 -2.81
C ASP A 78 -5.79 -11.84 -3.30
N ALA A 79 -5.15 -11.02 -2.45
CA ALA A 79 -4.80 -9.61 -2.70
C ALA A 79 -3.34 -9.45 -3.16
#